data_AF-A0A6C0DSL1-F1
#
_entry.id   AF-A0A6C0DSL1-F1
#
_cell.length_a   1.000
_cell.length_b   1.000
_cell.length_c   1.000
_cell.angle_alpha   90.00
_cell.angle_beta   90.00
_cell.angle_gamma   90.00
#
_symmetry.space_group_name_H-M   'P 1'
#
loop_
_entity.id
_entity.type
_entity.pdbx_description
1 polymer ?
#
loop_
_entity_poly.entity_id
_entity_poly.type
_entity_poly.pdbx_seq_one_letter_code
_entity_poly.pdbx_strand_id
1 'polypeptide(L)'
;MSYLDPKVWGPHYWFFLHTIAVTYPHHPNAVTKKKYYDLIQNLHIFLPIDKIANEFSELLEQYPITPYLDNRESFVRWTWFIHNKINEKLEKPKITLEEFYKQYYENYKPKDVKYREFYKLRAKLIYLLIVLLIAGLIYYFYHF
;
A
#
# COMPACT_ATOMS: atom_id res chain seq x y z
N MET A 1 -11.43 21.51 19.02
CA MET A 1 -10.93 20.19 18.57
C MET A 1 -9.69 20.42 17.72
N SER A 2 -8.62 19.66 17.97
CA SER A 2 -7.45 19.65 17.09
C SER A 2 -7.82 19.07 15.73
N TYR A 3 -7.34 19.68 14.65
CA TYR A 3 -7.50 19.16 13.29
C TYR A 3 -6.86 17.76 13.17
N LEU A 4 -7.63 16.77 12.69
CA LEU A 4 -7.18 15.39 12.56
C LEU A 4 -6.52 15.17 11.19
N ASP A 5 -5.21 15.46 11.10
CA ASP A 5 -4.44 15.37 9.85
C ASP A 5 -4.62 14.00 9.15
N PRO A 6 -5.20 13.96 7.92
CA PRO A 6 -5.36 12.75 7.13
C PRO A 6 -4.09 11.95 6.89
N LYS A 7 -2.92 12.59 6.91
CA LYS A 7 -1.63 11.93 6.72
C LYS A 7 -1.28 10.98 7.87
N VAL A 8 -1.85 11.22 9.06
CA VAL A 8 -1.63 10.37 10.23
C VAL A 8 -2.52 9.12 10.16
N TRP A 9 -3.84 9.30 10.09
CA TRP A 9 -4.78 8.17 10.20
C TRP A 9 -5.06 7.46 8.87
N GLY A 10 -4.93 8.14 7.73
CA GLY A 10 -5.22 7.60 6.40
C GLY A 10 -4.45 6.32 6.07
N PRO A 11 -3.11 6.27 6.25
CA PRO A 11 -2.33 5.05 6.01
C PRO A 11 -2.79 3.87 6.88
N HIS A 12 -3.21 4.11 8.12
CA HIS A 12 -3.70 3.06 9.02
C HIS A 12 -5.05 2.50 8.57
N TYR A 13 -5.98 3.36 8.15
CA TYR A 13 -7.26 2.92 7.57
C TYR A 13 -7.03 2.09 6.30
N TRP A 14 -6.17 2.56 5.39
CA TRP A 14 -5.85 1.79 4.19
C TRP A 14 -5.19 0.46 4.50
N PHE A 15 -4.23 0.42 5.42
CA PHE A 15 -3.60 -0.84 5.83
C PHE A 15 -4.62 -1.83 6.40
N PHE A 16 -5.57 -1.35 7.21
CA PHE A 16 -6.66 -2.17 7.73
C PHE A 16 -7.55 -2.72 6.61
N LEU A 17 -8.01 -1.87 5.68
CA LEU A 17 -8.85 -2.30 4.56
C LEU A 17 -8.15 -3.29 3.64
N HIS A 18 -6.88 -3.05 3.31
CA HIS A 18 -6.08 -3.97 2.50
C HIS A 18 -5.90 -5.31 3.22
N THR A 19 -5.74 -5.29 4.55
CA THR A 19 -5.68 -6.53 5.34
C THR A 19 -6.99 -7.30 5.32
N ILE A 20 -8.14 -6.60 5.45
CA ILE A 20 -9.45 -7.22 5.30
C ILE A 20 -9.63 -7.84 3.90
N ALA A 21 -9.18 -7.15 2.85
CA ALA A 21 -9.28 -7.64 1.49
C ALA A 21 -8.38 -8.86 1.24
N VAL A 22 -7.11 -8.80 1.64
CA VAL A 22 -6.13 -9.90 1.48
C VAL A 22 -6.52 -11.14 2.30
N THR A 23 -7.21 -10.96 3.42
CA THR A 23 -7.68 -12.07 4.27
C THR A 23 -9.10 -12.55 3.94
N TYR A 24 -9.81 -11.91 3.01
CA TYR A 24 -11.17 -12.28 2.61
C TYR A 24 -11.25 -13.75 2.14
N PRO A 25 -12.32 -14.51 2.40
CA PRO A 25 -12.38 -15.90 1.93
C PRO A 25 -12.28 -16.03 0.40
N HIS A 26 -11.66 -17.10 -0.07
CA HIS A 26 -11.66 -17.42 -1.52
C HIS A 26 -13.08 -17.72 -2.02
N HIS A 27 -13.90 -18.36 -1.19
CA HIS A 27 -15.29 -18.72 -1.48
C HIS A 27 -16.22 -18.22 -0.36
N PRO A 28 -16.57 -16.93 -0.34
CA PRO A 28 -17.42 -16.33 0.69
C PRO A 28 -18.88 -16.73 0.50
N ASN A 29 -19.57 -17.06 1.60
CA ASN A 29 -21.02 -17.27 1.60
C ASN A 29 -21.78 -15.93 1.63
N ALA A 30 -23.10 -15.97 1.41
CA ALA A 30 -23.94 -14.78 1.37
C ALA A 30 -23.87 -13.91 2.64
N VAL A 31 -23.79 -14.55 3.82
CA VAL A 31 -23.66 -13.84 5.10
C VAL A 31 -22.33 -13.08 5.19
N THR A 32 -21.24 -13.71 4.74
CA THR A 32 -19.91 -13.09 4.71
C THR A 32 -19.90 -11.91 3.73
N LYS A 33 -20.42 -12.10 2.51
CA LYS A 33 -20.56 -11.01 1.53
C LYS A 33 -21.32 -9.83 2.11
N LYS A 34 -22.45 -10.09 2.78
CA LYS A 34 -23.26 -9.02 3.40
C LYS A 34 -22.50 -8.26 4.48
N LYS A 35 -21.79 -8.95 5.38
CA LYS A 35 -20.97 -8.31 6.43
C LYS A 35 -19.88 -7.41 5.86
N TYR A 36 -19.21 -7.86 4.80
CA TYR A 36 -18.14 -7.10 4.15
C TYR A 36 -18.70 -5.92 3.34
N TYR A 37 -19.84 -6.12 2.66
CA TYR A 37 -20.59 -5.04 2.04
C TYR A 37 -20.94 -3.96 3.06
N ASP A 38 -21.54 -4.33 4.20
CA ASP A 38 -21.96 -3.37 5.23
C ASP A 38 -20.76 -2.64 5.85
N LEU A 39 -19.64 -3.32 6.07
CA LEU A 39 -18.40 -2.69 6.55
C LEU A 39 -17.91 -1.59 5.59
N ILE A 40 -17.85 -1.90 4.30
CA ILE A 40 -17.32 -0.97 3.29
C ILE A 40 -18.32 0.16 3.01
N GLN A 41 -19.60 -0.17 2.85
CA GLN A 41 -20.65 0.79 2.55
C GLN A 41 -20.80 1.83 3.66
N ASN A 42 -20.58 1.46 4.93
CA ASN A 42 -20.68 2.38 6.07
C ASN A 42 -19.34 3.01 6.46
N LEU A 43 -18.23 2.70 5.79
CA LEU A 43 -16.90 3.15 6.21
C LEU A 43 -16.80 4.69 6.28
N HIS A 44 -17.46 5.40 5.38
CA HIS A 44 -17.42 6.87 5.32
C HIS A 44 -17.89 7.53 6.63
N ILE A 45 -18.82 6.90 7.37
CA ILE A 45 -19.36 7.41 8.64
C ILE A 45 -18.28 7.45 9.73
N PHE A 46 -17.22 6.63 9.61
CA PHE A 46 -16.12 6.55 10.55
C PHE A 46 -14.91 7.42 10.16
N LEU A 47 -15.04 8.23 9.11
CA LEU A 47 -13.99 9.15 8.68
C LEU A 47 -14.12 10.48 9.43
N PRO A 48 -13.04 11.00 10.04
CA PRO A 48 -13.12 12.13 10.97
C PRO A 48 -13.32 13.50 10.30
N ILE A 49 -13.27 13.58 8.96
CA ILE A 49 -13.35 14.82 8.21
C ILE A 49 -14.49 14.70 7.19
N ASP A 50 -15.55 15.49 7.38
CA ASP A 50 -16.79 15.43 6.59
C ASP A 50 -16.54 15.50 5.08
N LYS A 51 -15.63 16.36 4.64
CA LYS A 51 -15.26 16.45 3.23
C LYS A 51 -14.73 15.12 2.70
N ILE A 52 -13.80 14.48 3.42
CA ILE A 52 -13.23 13.19 3.00
C ILE A 52 -14.28 12.07 3.10
N ALA A 53 -15.15 12.12 4.11
CA ALA A 53 -16.27 11.20 4.25
C ALA A 53 -17.23 11.26 3.05
N ASN A 54 -17.68 12.45 2.67
CA ASN A 54 -18.59 12.65 1.55
C ASN A 54 -17.94 12.21 0.23
N GLU A 55 -16.67 12.58 0.00
CA GLU A 55 -15.93 12.17 -1.18
C GLU A 55 -15.76 10.63 -1.26
N PHE A 56 -15.57 9.96 -0.12
CA PHE A 56 -15.54 8.50 -0.09
C PHE A 56 -16.92 7.89 -0.38
N SER A 57 -17.99 8.49 0.14
CA SER A 57 -19.37 8.08 -0.18
C SER A 57 -19.67 8.16 -1.67
N GLU A 58 -19.30 9.27 -2.32
CA GLU A 58 -19.44 9.45 -3.77
C GLU A 58 -18.65 8.38 -4.57
N LEU A 59 -17.45 8.00 -4.11
CA LEU A 59 -16.69 6.93 -4.73
C LEU A 59 -17.38 5.57 -4.60
N LEU A 60 -18.03 5.28 -3.47
CA LEU A 60 -18.79 4.04 -3.28
C LEU A 60 -20.01 3.97 -4.22
N GLU A 61 -20.65 5.10 -4.48
CA GLU A 61 -21.78 5.20 -5.42
C GLU A 61 -21.31 4.99 -6.87
N GLN A 62 -20.19 5.61 -7.25
CA GLN A 62 -19.62 5.47 -8.60
C GLN A 62 -19.04 4.08 -8.87
N TYR A 63 -18.49 3.44 -7.83
CA TYR A 63 -17.76 2.18 -7.94
C TYR A 63 -18.28 1.18 -6.89
N PRO A 64 -19.51 0.68 -7.04
CA PRO A 64 -20.13 -0.19 -6.05
C PRO A 64 -19.32 -1.49 -5.85
N ILE A 65 -19.15 -1.89 -4.59
CA ILE A 65 -18.34 -3.06 -4.23
C ILE A 65 -19.02 -4.40 -4.54
N THR A 66 -20.34 -4.43 -4.68
CA THR A 66 -21.14 -5.67 -4.80
C THR A 66 -20.58 -6.69 -5.81
N PRO A 67 -20.19 -6.32 -7.04
CA PRO A 67 -19.63 -7.27 -8.02
C PRO A 67 -18.27 -7.86 -7.64
N TYR A 68 -17.60 -7.27 -6.64
CA TYR A 68 -16.23 -7.60 -6.26
C TYR A 68 -16.16 -8.48 -5.00
N LEU A 69 -17.30 -8.80 -4.38
CA LEU A 69 -17.36 -9.62 -3.17
C LEU A 69 -17.47 -11.13 -3.44
N ASP A 70 -17.39 -11.56 -4.70
CA ASP A 70 -17.53 -12.97 -5.06
C ASP A 70 -16.31 -13.82 -4.70
N ASN A 71 -15.12 -13.22 -4.61
CA ASN A 71 -13.90 -13.87 -4.20
C ASN A 71 -12.85 -12.86 -3.70
N ARG A 72 -11.81 -13.36 -3.03
CA ARG A 72 -10.67 -12.57 -2.54
C ARG A 72 -10.03 -11.68 -3.58
N GLU A 73 -9.73 -12.22 -4.76
CA GLU A 73 -8.97 -11.50 -5.77
C GLU A 73 -9.75 -10.29 -6.29
N SER A 74 -11.05 -10.47 -6.58
CA SER A 74 -11.93 -9.37 -6.99
C SER A 74 -11.99 -8.28 -5.92
N PHE A 75 -12.09 -8.65 -4.64
CA PHE A 75 -12.18 -7.68 -3.56
C PHE A 75 -10.85 -6.92 -3.37
N VAL A 76 -9.70 -7.62 -3.41
CA VAL A 76 -8.38 -6.96 -3.38
C VAL A 76 -8.22 -5.98 -4.54
N ARG A 77 -8.62 -6.38 -5.76
CA ARG A 77 -8.57 -5.50 -6.93
C ARG A 77 -9.45 -4.26 -6.74
N TRP A 78 -10.63 -4.41 -6.16
CA TRP A 78 -11.50 -3.27 -5.86
C TRP A 78 -10.86 -2.33 -4.82
N THR A 79 -10.37 -2.84 -3.69
CA THR A 79 -9.74 -2.00 -2.65
C THR A 79 -8.50 -1.28 -3.17
N TRP A 80 -7.66 -1.96 -3.97
CA TRP A 80 -6.52 -1.36 -4.67
C TRP A 80 -6.96 -0.27 -5.65
N PHE A 81 -8.01 -0.53 -6.44
CA PHE A 81 -8.53 0.42 -7.41
C PHE A 81 -9.07 1.69 -6.75
N ILE A 82 -9.87 1.58 -5.69
CA ILE A 82 -10.40 2.72 -4.94
C ILE A 82 -9.26 3.51 -4.29
N HIS A 83 -8.24 2.84 -3.72
CA HIS A 83 -7.08 3.53 -3.17
C HIS A 83 -6.31 4.32 -4.25
N ASN A 84 -6.18 3.77 -5.45
CA ASN A 84 -5.60 4.49 -6.59
C ASN A 84 -6.45 5.67 -7.07
N LYS A 85 -7.79 5.60 -6.97
CA LYS A 85 -8.68 6.74 -7.25
C LYS A 85 -8.46 7.89 -6.27
N ILE A 86 -8.27 7.56 -5.00
CA ILE A 86 -7.89 8.55 -3.99
C ILE A 86 -6.48 9.11 -4.26
N ASN A 87 -5.52 8.27 -4.65
CA ASN A 87 -4.18 8.74 -5.02
C ASN A 87 -4.24 9.71 -6.22
N GLU A 88 -4.99 9.39 -7.26
CA GLU A 88 -5.21 10.25 -8.43
C GLU A 88 -5.76 11.62 -8.02
N LYS A 89 -6.78 11.65 -7.15
CA LYS A 89 -7.36 12.90 -6.63
C LYS A 89 -6.38 13.72 -5.79
N LEU A 90 -5.46 13.05 -5.09
CA LEU A 90 -4.41 13.67 -4.28
C LEU A 90 -3.12 13.96 -5.07
N GLU A 91 -3.16 13.81 -6.40
CA GLU A 91 -2.00 13.98 -7.30
C GLU A 91 -0.80 13.07 -6.94
N LYS A 92 -1.09 11.92 -6.33
CA LYS A 92 -0.11 10.88 -6.02
C LYS A 92 0.01 9.91 -7.19
N PRO A 93 1.21 9.34 -7.42
CA PRO A 93 1.39 8.29 -8.42
C PRO A 93 0.45 7.11 -8.17
N LYS A 94 -0.14 6.59 -9.25
CA LYS A 94 -0.83 5.29 -9.23
C LYS A 94 0.21 4.20 -9.07
N ILE A 95 -0.12 3.17 -8.30
CA ILE A 95 0.72 1.97 -8.16
C ILE A 95 0.07 0.80 -8.87
N THR A 96 0.90 -0.07 -9.45
CA THR A 96 0.46 -1.34 -10.03
C THR A 96 0.01 -2.32 -8.92
N LEU A 97 -0.70 -3.38 -9.30
CA LEU A 97 -1.10 -4.41 -8.34
C LEU A 97 0.11 -5.18 -7.76
N GLU A 98 1.16 -5.36 -8.57
CA GLU A 98 2.41 -5.98 -8.14
C GLU A 98 3.11 -5.12 -7.07
N GLU A 99 3.24 -3.82 -7.32
CA GLU A 99 3.81 -2.87 -6.36
C GLU A 99 2.98 -2.80 -5.09
N PHE A 100 1.65 -2.86 -5.19
CA PHE A 100 0.76 -2.96 -4.03
C PHE A 100 1.11 -4.16 -3.16
N TYR A 101 1.15 -5.38 -3.73
CA TYR A 101 1.48 -6.58 -2.95
C TYR A 101 2.86 -6.49 -2.31
N LYS A 102 3.85 -6.01 -3.08
CA LYS A 102 5.20 -5.78 -2.57
C LYS A 102 5.16 -4.86 -1.36
N GLN A 103 4.62 -3.65 -1.50
CA GLN A 103 4.54 -2.66 -0.42
C GLN A 103 3.75 -3.18 0.80
N TYR A 104 2.63 -3.87 0.57
CA TYR A 104 1.81 -4.43 1.64
C TYR A 104 2.63 -5.44 2.47
N TYR A 105 3.27 -6.42 1.84
CA TYR A 105 4.05 -7.44 2.54
C TYR A 105 5.37 -6.92 3.13
N GLU A 106 5.95 -5.85 2.59
CA GLU A 106 7.09 -5.15 3.24
C GLU A 106 6.74 -4.65 4.65
N ASN A 107 5.47 -4.35 4.95
CA ASN A 107 5.06 -3.94 6.30
C ASN A 107 5.16 -5.09 7.32
N TYR A 108 5.05 -6.35 6.87
CA TYR A 108 5.09 -7.54 7.73
C TYR A 108 6.50 -8.11 7.90
N LYS A 109 7.49 -7.64 7.15
CA LYS A 109 8.87 -8.11 7.31
C LYS A 109 9.38 -7.83 8.73
N PRO A 110 9.90 -8.84 9.43
CA PRO A 110 10.55 -8.67 10.72
C PRO A 110 11.70 -7.65 10.66
N LYS A 111 11.93 -6.94 11.77
CA LYS A 111 12.97 -5.89 11.83
C LYS A 111 14.37 -6.47 11.56
N ASP A 112 14.67 -7.66 12.06
CA ASP A 112 15.95 -8.35 11.83
C ASP A 112 16.20 -8.65 10.35
N VAL A 113 15.14 -9.03 9.59
CA VAL A 113 15.23 -9.23 8.15
C VAL A 113 15.51 -7.90 7.45
N LYS A 114 14.78 -6.82 7.81
CA LYS A 114 15.02 -5.47 7.27
C LYS A 114 16.44 -4.99 7.54
N TYR A 115 16.94 -5.18 8.77
CA TYR A 115 18.31 -4.82 9.13
C TYR A 115 19.34 -5.64 8.34
N ARG A 116 19.12 -6.96 8.21
CA ARG A 116 20.02 -7.82 7.42
C ARG A 116 20.09 -7.38 5.96
N GLU A 117 18.96 -7.05 5.34
CA GLU A 117 18.90 -6.52 3.98
C GLU A 117 19.66 -5.19 3.88
N PHE A 118 19.44 -4.27 4.83
CA PHE A 118 20.15 -2.99 4.90
C PHE A 118 21.67 -3.16 5.03
N TYR A 119 22.14 -4.00 5.96
CA TYR A 119 23.58 -4.24 6.15
C TYR A 119 24.22 -4.91 4.92
N LYS A 120 23.52 -5.85 4.28
CA LYS A 120 24.00 -6.48 3.02
C LYS A 120 24.12 -5.45 1.90
N LEU A 121 23.14 -4.56 1.73
CA LEU A 121 23.19 -3.50 0.73
C LEU A 121 24.35 -2.55 1.01
N ARG A 122 24.50 -2.10 2.27
CA ARG A 122 25.59 -1.22 2.68
C ARG A 122 26.96 -1.86 2.41
N ALA A 123 27.13 -3.14 2.74
CA ALA A 123 28.36 -3.87 2.45
C ALA A 123 28.67 -3.94 0.95
N LYS A 124 27.67 -4.19 0.10
CA LYS A 124 27.83 -4.18 -1.37
C LYS A 124 28.25 -2.81 -1.91
N LEU A 125 27.66 -1.74 -1.38
CA LEU A 125 28.01 -0.37 -1.79
C LEU A 125 29.44 0.00 -1.37
N ILE A 126 29.85 -0.36 -0.14
CA ILE A 126 31.23 -0.16 0.33
C ILE A 126 32.20 -0.93 -0.57
N TYR A 127 31.90 -2.19 -0.88
CA TYR A 127 32.72 -3.01 -1.77
C TYR A 127 32.84 -2.38 -3.17
N LEU A 128 31.73 -1.92 -3.76
CA LEU A 128 31.74 -1.24 -5.06
C LEU A 128 32.61 0.02 -5.05
N LEU A 129 32.51 0.84 -3.99
CA LEU A 129 33.34 2.04 -3.84
C LEU A 129 34.84 1.71 -3.74
N ILE A 130 35.21 0.66 -3.01
CA ILE A 130 36.60 0.21 -2.91
C ILE A 130 37.12 -0.24 -4.29
N VAL A 131 36.33 -1.00 -5.05
CA VAL A 131 36.70 -1.45 -6.40
C VAL A 131 36.90 -0.26 -7.34
N LEU A 132 35.98 0.72 -7.33
CA LEU A 132 36.11 1.93 -8.15
C LEU A 132 37.33 2.77 -7.77
N LEU A 133 37.63 2.88 -6.47
CA LEU A 133 38.80 3.59 -5.97
C LEU A 133 40.10 2.91 -6.42
N ILE A 134 40.18 1.58 -6.31
CA ILE A 134 41.35 0.81 -6.77
C ILE A 134 41.51 0.95 -8.29
N ALA A 135 40.43 0.82 -9.07
CA ALA A 135 40.47 0.99 -10.51
C ALA A 135 40.92 2.42 -10.92
N GLY A 136 40.44 3.45 -10.20
CA GLY A 136 40.87 4.83 -10.41
C GLY A 136 42.34 5.06 -10.07
N LEU A 137 42.85 4.45 -9.00
CA LEU A 137 44.28 4.49 -8.66
C LEU A 137 45.14 3.81 -9.72
N ILE A 138 44.74 2.63 -10.20
CA ILE A 138 45.45 1.92 -11.28
C ILE A 138 45.51 2.78 -12.53
N TYR A 139 44.38 3.39 -12.91
CA TYR A 139 44.33 4.30 -14.05
C TYR A 139 45.25 5.52 -13.88
N TYR A 140 45.24 6.13 -12.70
CA TYR A 140 46.11 7.27 -12.36
C TYR A 140 47.59 6.91 -12.52
N PHE A 141 48.04 5.79 -11.93
CA PHE A 141 49.43 5.33 -12.03
C PHE A 141 49.84 4.80 -13.41
N TYR A 142 48.87 4.55 -14.31
CA TYR A 142 49.16 4.11 -15.68
C TYR A 142 49.30 5.29 -16.66
N HIS A 143 48.69 6.45 -16.35
CA HIS A 143 48.74 7.65 -17.19
C HIS A 143 49.68 8.75 -16.67
N PHE A 144 50.23 8.57 -15.48
CA PHE A 144 51.26 9.42 -14.88
C PHE A 144 52.53 8.59 -14.67
#